data_AF-A0A1I4ENB5-F1
#
_entry.id   AF-A0A1I4ENB5-F1
#
_cell.length_a   1.000
_cell.length_b   1.000
_cell.length_c   1.000
_cell.angle_alpha   90.00
_cell.angle_beta   90.00
_cell.angle_gamma   90.00
#
_symmetry.space_group_name_H-M   'P 1'
#
loop_
_entity.id
_entity.type
_entity.pdbx_description
1 polymer ?
#
loop_
_entity_poly.entity_id
_entity_poly.type
_entity_poly.pdbx_seq_one_letter_code
_entity_poly.pdbx_strand_id
1 'polypeptide(L)'
;MLTYEISADRFEPTARITREQMAVMIARSFAFVSVKLNLPGNSQSLAAFADRESISSWAQSAVAGSVEAGIIAGMDGGRFEPQQFATRAQAATILKRLLQKVDFIE
;
A
#
# COMPACT_ATOMS: atom_id res chain seq x y z
N MET A 1 -16.15 -6.90 -28.88
CA MET A 1 -15.30 -6.04 -28.03
C MET A 1 -16.22 -5.41 -26.99
N LEU A 2 -16.36 -6.04 -25.83
CA LEU A 2 -17.25 -5.57 -24.77
C LEU A 2 -16.39 -4.81 -23.76
N THR A 3 -16.55 -3.49 -23.74
CA THR A 3 -16.09 -2.63 -22.65
C THR A 3 -16.90 -2.99 -21.42
N TYR A 4 -16.35 -3.84 -20.55
CA TYR A 4 -16.92 -4.05 -19.24
C TYR A 4 -16.71 -2.75 -18.46
N GLU A 5 -17.81 -2.08 -18.15
CA GLU A 5 -17.80 -0.99 -17.17
C GLU A 5 -17.28 -1.58 -15.85
N ILE A 6 -16.06 -1.19 -15.48
CA ILE A 6 -15.55 -1.41 -14.12
C ILE A 6 -16.34 -0.45 -13.23
N SER A 7 -17.45 -0.91 -12.67
CA SER A 7 -18.18 -0.18 -11.64
C SER A 7 -17.41 -0.28 -10.31
N ALA A 8 -17.48 0.78 -9.50
CA ALA A 8 -16.78 0.89 -8.21
C ALA A 8 -17.15 -0.19 -7.18
N ASP A 9 -18.18 -1.00 -7.46
CA ASP A 9 -18.74 -2.03 -6.59
C ASP A 9 -18.35 -3.46 -7.00
N ARG A 10 -17.50 -3.62 -8.02
CA ARG A 10 -17.05 -4.93 -8.49
C ARG A 10 -15.71 -5.32 -7.85
N PHE A 11 -15.73 -6.39 -7.06
CA PHE A 11 -14.51 -7.04 -6.60
C PHE A 11 -13.92 -7.90 -7.73
N GLU A 12 -12.68 -7.61 -8.15
CA GLU A 12 -11.98 -8.29 -9.25
C GLU A 12 -10.85 -9.19 -8.72
N PRO A 13 -11.16 -10.40 -8.22
CA PRO A 13 -10.20 -11.22 -7.49
C PRO A 13 -9.03 -11.75 -8.32
N THR A 14 -9.17 -11.77 -9.66
CA THR A 14 -8.13 -12.26 -10.58
C THR A 14 -7.28 -11.14 -11.18
N ALA A 15 -7.63 -9.87 -10.93
CA ALA A 15 -6.89 -8.73 -11.45
C ALA A 15 -5.52 -8.62 -10.76
N ARG A 16 -4.51 -8.13 -11.51
CA ARG A 16 -3.23 -7.76 -10.93
C ARG A 16 -3.42 -6.51 -10.07
N ILE A 17 -2.86 -6.51 -8.87
CA ILE A 17 -2.92 -5.36 -7.98
C ILE A 17 -1.72 -4.44 -8.19
N THR A 18 -1.96 -3.13 -8.11
CA THR A 18 -0.90 -2.12 -8.10
C THR A 18 -0.28 -1.99 -6.70
N ARG A 19 0.88 -1.34 -6.62
CA ARG A 19 1.58 -1.09 -5.35
C ARG A 19 0.76 -0.20 -4.40
N GLU A 20 0.05 0.80 -4.93
CA GLU A 20 -0.82 1.64 -4.09
C GLU A 20 -2.07 0.88 -3.58
N GLN A 21 -2.64 -0.02 -4.39
CA GLN A 21 -3.73 -0.90 -3.93
C GLN A 21 -3.24 -1.85 -2.83
N MET A 22 -2.04 -2.42 -2.98
CA MET A 22 -1.41 -3.23 -1.96
C MET A 22 -1.20 -2.45 -0.65
N ALA A 23 -0.76 -1.19 -0.73
CA ALA A 23 -0.62 -0.33 0.44
C ALA A 23 -1.95 -0.10 1.16
N VAL A 24 -3.04 0.13 0.42
CA VAL A 24 -4.38 0.24 1.01
C VAL A 24 -4.82 -1.04 1.71
N MET A 25 -4.58 -2.21 1.10
CA MET A 25 -4.91 -3.50 1.72
C MET A 25 -4.17 -3.67 3.05
N ILE A 26 -2.86 -3.38 3.06
CA ILE A 26 -2.01 -3.53 4.24
C ILE A 26 -2.38 -2.53 5.34
N ALA A 27 -2.63 -1.27 4.99
CA ALA A 27 -3.06 -0.26 5.95
C ALA A 27 -4.38 -0.66 6.62
N ARG A 28 -5.33 -1.21 5.86
CA ARG A 28 -6.61 -1.73 6.38
C ARG A 28 -6.40 -2.95 7.28
N SER A 29 -5.59 -3.92 6.86
CA SER A 29 -5.27 -5.09 7.67
C SER A 29 -4.59 -4.70 8.98
N PHE A 30 -3.66 -3.75 8.93
CA PHE A 30 -2.96 -3.26 10.11
C PHE A 30 -3.91 -2.56 11.08
N ALA A 31 -4.79 -1.68 10.60
CA ALA A 31 -5.80 -1.01 11.42
C ALA A 31 -6.80 -2.01 12.05
N PHE A 32 -7.09 -3.12 11.37
CA PHE A 32 -7.96 -4.17 11.90
C PHE A 32 -7.31 -4.96 13.04
N VAL A 33 -6.03 -5.35 12.88
CA VAL A 33 -5.32 -6.16 13.88
C VAL A 33 -4.83 -5.28 15.04
N SER A 34 -4.42 -4.06 14.76
CA SER A 34 -3.91 -3.11 15.73
C SER A 34 -5.02 -2.13 16.10
N VAL A 35 -5.89 -2.52 17.03
CA VAL A 35 -7.02 -1.71 17.56
C VAL A 35 -6.60 -0.32 18.08
N LYS A 36 -5.30 -0.02 18.14
CA LYS A 36 -4.71 1.23 18.63
C LYS A 36 -3.92 2.07 17.63
N LEU A 37 -3.71 1.62 16.39
CA LEU A 37 -3.05 2.47 15.38
C LEU A 37 -4.05 2.80 14.26
N ASN A 38 -4.65 3.98 14.39
CA ASN A 38 -4.91 4.75 13.19
C ASN A 38 -3.52 4.98 12.57
N LEU A 39 -3.33 4.78 11.28
CA LEU A 39 -2.13 5.22 10.59
C LEU A 39 -2.41 6.62 10.07
N PRO A 40 -2.29 7.72 10.86
CA PRO A 40 -2.36 9.06 10.33
C PRO A 40 -1.09 9.25 9.51
N GLY A 41 -1.12 8.81 8.26
CA GLY A 41 0.00 9.02 7.35
C GLY A 41 0.17 10.51 7.13
N ASN A 42 1.25 11.08 7.66
CA ASN A 42 1.61 12.45 7.32
C ASN A 42 2.12 12.45 5.87
N SER A 43 1.57 13.31 5.01
CA SER A 43 2.03 13.46 3.62
C SER A 43 3.51 13.83 3.52
N GLN A 44 4.13 14.32 4.60
CA GLN A 44 5.56 14.55 4.70
C GLN A 44 6.39 13.27 4.47
N SER A 45 5.90 12.08 4.87
CA SER A 45 6.60 10.82 4.61
C SER A 45 6.69 10.49 3.11
N LEU A 46 5.78 11.05 2.30
CA LEU A 46 5.79 10.92 0.85
C LEU A 46 6.76 11.89 0.17
N ALA A 47 7.27 12.91 0.87
CA ALA A 47 8.20 13.88 0.28
C ALA A 47 9.52 13.25 -0.18
N ALA A 48 9.86 12.07 0.34
CA ALA A 48 11.01 11.28 -0.11
C ALA A 48 10.83 10.67 -1.50
N PHE A 49 9.60 10.64 -2.05
CA PHE A 49 9.31 10.02 -3.34
C PHE A 49 9.14 11.06 -4.45
N ALA A 50 9.94 10.96 -5.50
CA ALA A 50 9.90 11.85 -6.66
C ALA A 50 8.57 11.75 -7.43
N ASP A 51 7.90 10.60 -7.36
CA ASP A 51 6.63 10.28 -8.02
C ASP A 51 5.43 10.31 -7.06
N ARG A 52 5.56 10.99 -5.91
CA ARG A 52 4.48 11.12 -4.91
C ARG A 52 3.17 11.66 -5.48
N GLU A 53 3.24 12.50 -6.52
CA GLU A 53 2.07 13.08 -7.19
C GLU A 53 1.32 12.05 -8.06
N SER A 54 1.96 10.93 -8.40
CA SER A 54 1.33 9.80 -9.11
C SER A 54 0.58 8.86 -8.16
N ILE A 55 0.67 9.07 -6.85
CA ILE A 55 -0.11 8.32 -5.86
C ILE A 55 -1.54 8.86 -5.88
N SER A 56 -2.50 7.98 -6.17
CA SER A 56 -3.90 8.35 -6.19
C SER A 56 -4.33 8.94 -4.86
N SER A 57 -5.18 9.98 -4.87
CA SER A 57 -5.62 10.69 -3.66
C SER A 57 -6.23 9.76 -2.60
N TRP A 58 -6.97 8.73 -3.03
CA TRP A 58 -7.57 7.72 -2.15
C TRP A 58 -6.53 6.80 -1.49
N ALA A 59 -5.33 6.68 -2.06
CA ALA A 59 -4.25 5.84 -1.55
C ALA A 59 -3.24 6.61 -0.69
N GLN A 60 -3.15 7.94 -0.81
CA GLN A 60 -2.10 8.75 -0.18
C GLN A 60 -1.95 8.51 1.32
N SER A 61 -3.05 8.53 2.07
CA SER A 61 -3.00 8.30 3.52
C SER A 61 -2.51 6.89 3.87
N ALA A 62 -2.98 5.88 3.14
CA ALA A 62 -2.56 4.50 3.35
C ALA A 62 -1.07 4.28 2.99
N VAL A 63 -0.60 4.88 1.90
CA VAL A 63 0.81 4.82 1.51
C VAL A 63 1.66 5.53 2.54
N ALA A 64 1.31 6.76 2.91
CA ALA A 64 2.05 7.56 3.88
C ALA A 64 2.17 6.84 5.23
N GLY A 65 1.06 6.30 5.73
CA GLY A 65 1.03 5.56 6.99
C GLY A 65 1.83 4.25 6.92
N SER A 66 1.73 3.51 5.82
CA SER A 66 2.48 2.25 5.64
C SER A 66 3.99 2.48 5.52
N VAL A 67 4.38 3.60 4.91
CA VAL A 67 5.79 4.03 4.80
C VAL A 67 6.33 4.48 6.16
N GLU A 68 5.57 5.31 6.87
CA GLU A 68 5.93 5.78 8.21
C GLU A 68 6.04 4.63 9.23
N ALA A 69 5.16 3.63 9.12
CA ALA A 69 5.24 2.42 9.94
C ALA A 69 6.44 1.50 9.59
N GLY A 70 7.13 1.76 8.48
CA GLY A 70 8.22 0.93 7.96
C GLY A 70 7.76 -0.39 7.34
N ILE A 71 6.46 -0.54 7.08
CA ILE A 71 5.87 -1.77 6.51
C ILE A 71 6.14 -1.80 5.00
N ILE A 72 5.98 -0.65 4.33
CA ILE A 72 6.24 -0.49 2.89
C ILE A 72 7.41 0.46 2.70
N ALA A 73 8.26 0.14 1.72
CA ALA A 73 9.37 0.97 1.31
C ALA A 73 9.22 1.37 -0.17
N GLY A 74 9.86 2.49 -0.53
CA GLY A 74 10.06 2.86 -1.92
C GLY A 74 10.99 1.89 -2.65
N MET A 75 11.11 2.13 -3.95
CA MET A 75 12.00 1.46 -4.88
C MET A 75 13.28 2.28 -5.08
N ASP A 76 14.23 1.69 -5.80
CA ASP A 76 15.47 2.35 -6.16
C ASP A 76 15.23 3.66 -6.94
N GLY A 77 16.08 4.65 -6.68
CA GLY A 77 15.97 5.98 -7.30
C GLY A 77 14.94 6.89 -6.65
N GLY A 78 14.54 6.63 -5.40
CA GLY A 78 13.69 7.54 -4.63
C GLY A 78 12.26 7.62 -5.17
N ARG A 79 11.70 6.51 -5.63
CA ARG A 79 10.33 6.43 -6.17
C ARG A 79 9.48 5.45 -5.38
N PHE A 80 8.18 5.63 -5.38
CA PHE A 80 7.22 4.67 -4.80
C PHE A 80 6.69 3.68 -5.84
N GLU A 81 6.55 4.12 -7.09
CA GLU A 81 5.96 3.44 -8.24
C GLU A 81 4.50 2.98 -8.01
N PRO A 82 3.56 3.89 -7.72
CA PRO A 82 2.21 3.55 -7.25
C PRO A 82 1.42 2.68 -8.22
N GLN A 83 1.54 2.97 -9.52
CA GLN A 83 0.80 2.29 -10.60
C GLN A 83 1.48 1.01 -11.09
N GLN A 84 2.70 0.71 -10.63
CA GLN A 84 3.37 -0.53 -11.01
C GLN A 84 2.65 -1.73 -10.38
N PHE A 85 2.49 -2.81 -11.14
CA PHE A 85 1.98 -4.07 -10.60
C PHE A 85 2.97 -4.67 -9.60
N ALA A 86 2.44 -5.04 -8.44
CA ALA A 86 3.27 -5.62 -7.40
C ALA A 86 3.62 -7.09 -7.71
N THR A 87 4.83 -7.50 -7.32
CA THR A 87 5.30 -8.88 -7.44
C THR A 87 4.97 -9.70 -6.19
N ARG A 88 4.96 -11.02 -6.33
CA ARG A 88 4.78 -11.95 -5.19
C ARG A 88 5.84 -11.74 -4.11
N ALA A 89 7.08 -11.44 -4.51
CA ALA A 89 8.18 -11.19 -3.57
C ALA A 89 7.97 -9.88 -2.78
N GLN A 90 7.51 -8.82 -3.44
CA GLN A 90 7.14 -7.58 -2.77
C GLN A 90 5.99 -7.79 -1.79
N ALA A 91 4.93 -8.49 -2.21
CA ALA A 91 3.80 -8.83 -1.35
C ALA A 91 4.23 -9.62 -0.10
N ALA A 92 5.04 -10.66 -0.27
CA ALA A 92 5.53 -11.47 0.83
C ALA A 92 6.41 -10.67 1.80
N THR A 93 7.27 -9.79 1.28
CA THR A 93 8.13 -8.93 2.10
C THR A 93 7.30 -7.95 2.95
N ILE A 94 6.31 -7.31 2.33
CA ILE A 94 5.42 -6.37 3.01
C ILE A 94 4.58 -7.09 4.06
N LEU A 95 4.04 -8.27 3.73
CA LEU A 95 3.29 -9.08 4.68
C LEU A 95 4.16 -9.53 5.87
N LYS A 96 5.40 -9.95 5.62
CA LYS A 96 6.33 -10.30 6.71
C LYS A 96 6.53 -9.11 7.65
N ARG A 97 6.82 -7.93 7.11
CA ARG A 97 7.02 -6.71 7.91
C ARG A 97 5.77 -6.33 8.70
N LEU A 98 4.59 -6.48 8.09
CA LEU A 98 3.32 -6.29 8.79
C LEU A 98 3.21 -7.22 10.00
N LEU A 99 3.44 -8.52 9.81
CA LEU A 99 3.34 -9.51 10.88
C LEU A 99 4.37 -9.27 12.00
N GLN A 100 5.58 -8.85 11.65
CA GLN A 100 6.59 -8.42 12.63
C GLN A 100 6.14 -7.16 13.37
N LYS A 101 5.54 -6.19 12.67
CA LYS A 101 5.09 -4.92 13.26
C LYS A 101 3.96 -5.10 14.28
N VAL A 102 3.16 -6.15 14.13
CA VAL A 102 2.08 -6.51 15.07
C VAL A 102 2.49 -7.62 16.04
N ASP A 103 3.79 -7.86 16.19
CA ASP A 103 4.38 -8.86 17.10
C ASP A 103 3.80 -10.28 16.92
N PHE A 104 3.34 -10.62 15.71
CA PHE A 104 2.84 -11.95 15.39
C PHE A 104 3.98 -12.93 15.06
N ILE A 105 5.10 -12.41 14.55
CA ILE A 105 6.34 -13.15 14.27
C ILE A 105 7.57 -12.29 14.58
N GLU A 106 8.73 -12.92 14.71
CA GLU A 106 10.05 -12.27 14.85
C GLU A 106 10.68 -11.85 13.52
#